data_AF-A0A6B3CYP2-F1
#
_entry.id   AF-A0A6B3CYP2-F1
#
_cell.length_a   1.000
_cell.length_b   1.000
_cell.length_c   1.000
_cell.angle_alpha   90.00
_cell.angle_beta   90.00
_cell.angle_gamma   90.00
#
_symmetry.space_group_name_H-M   'P 1'
#
loop_
_entity.id
_entity.type
_entity.pdbx_description
1 polymer ?
#
loop_
_entity_poly.entity_id
_entity_poly.type
_entity_poly.pdbx_seq_one_letter_code
_entity_poly.pdbx_strand_id
1 'polypeptide(L)' 'MSDQAEDKAVTIPAQTSGATLTKDAAPGETLLKVTGLQKHFPIKKGLLQRQAGAVRAVDGIDFEVRAGETLGVVG' A
#
# COMPACT_ATOMS: atom_id res chain seq x y z
N MET A 1 29.22 -8.58 13.26
CA MET A 1 28.24 -9.42 12.54
C MET A 1 26.94 -9.35 13.34
N SER A 2 26.24 -8.22 13.43
CA SER A 2 25.69 -7.37 12.35
C SER A 2 24.74 -8.18 11.47
N ASP A 3 23.54 -8.45 11.99
CA ASP A 3 22.38 -8.71 11.13
C ASP A 3 21.21 -7.90 11.67
N GLN A 4 20.84 -6.89 10.89
CA GLN A 4 19.86 -5.87 11.22
C GLN A 4 18.47 -6.48 11.01
N ALA A 5 17.75 -6.73 12.09
CA ALA A 5 16.30 -6.90 12.03
C ALA A 5 15.67 -5.51 11.84
N GLU A 6 15.79 -4.95 10.63
CA GLU A 6 14.96 -3.84 10.21
C GLU A 6 13.53 -4.39 10.04
N ASP A 7 12.72 -4.19 11.07
CA ASP A 7 11.28 -4.10 10.96
C ASP A 7 10.98 -2.97 9.95
N LYS A 8 10.97 -3.29 8.66
CA LYS A 8 10.56 -2.38 7.57
C LYS A 8 9.07 -2.13 7.80
N ALA A 9 8.81 -1.17 8.66
CA ALA A 9 7.51 -0.59 8.91
C ALA A 9 6.80 -0.46 7.57
N VAL A 10 5.55 -0.90 7.53
CA VAL A 10 4.66 -0.63 6.41
C VAL A 10 4.59 0.89 6.30
N THR A 11 5.43 1.49 5.46
CA THR A 11 5.44 2.91 5.20
C THR A 11 4.22 3.19 4.35
N ILE A 12 3.09 3.38 5.02
CA ILE A 12 1.93 4.03 4.39
C ILE A 12 2.43 5.44 4.07
N PRO A 13 2.46 5.86 2.78
CA PRO A 13 2.80 7.25 2.47
C PRO A 13 1.85 8.12 3.28
N ALA A 14 2.40 9.11 4.01
CA ALA A 14 1.61 10.01 4.82
C ALA A 14 0.52 10.62 3.93
N GLN A 15 -0.73 10.16 4.11
CA GLN A 15 -1.86 10.80 3.46
C GLN A 15 -1.97 12.16 4.14
N THR A 16 -1.61 13.22 3.41
CA THR A 16 -1.77 14.59 3.89
C THR A 16 -3.20 14.73 4.39
N SER A 17 -3.39 15.02 5.68
CA SER A 17 -4.70 15.14 6.36
C SER A 17 -5.56 16.31 5.86
N GLY A 18 -5.29 16.82 4.65
CA GLY A 18 -5.97 17.90 3.97
C GLY A 18 -6.85 17.43 2.81
N ALA A 19 -7.48 16.25 2.92
CA ALA A 19 -8.55 15.89 1.99
C ALA A 19 -9.80 16.73 2.31
N THR A 20 -9.77 18.02 1.99
CA THR A 20 -10.97 18.82 1.80
C THR A 20 -11.79 18.13 0.71
N LEU A 21 -12.92 17.54 1.08
CA LEU A 21 -13.93 17.05 0.15
C LEU A 21 -14.51 18.25 -0.59
N THR A 22 -13.80 18.77 -1.60
CA THR A 22 -14.35 19.73 -2.55
C THR A 22 -15.39 18.97 -3.35
N LYS A 23 -16.66 19.26 -3.08
CA LYS A 23 -17.85 18.68 -3.73
C LYS A 23 -17.86 18.87 -5.26
N ASP A 24 -16.94 19.67 -5.80
CA ASP A 24 -16.89 20.13 -7.18
C ASP A 24 -15.79 19.46 -8.03
N ALA A 25 -15.33 18.25 -7.67
CA ALA A 25 -14.42 17.50 -8.54
C ALA A 25 -15.05 17.33 -9.93
N ALA A 26 -14.31 17.71 -10.98
CA ALA A 26 -14.83 17.63 -12.35
C ALA A 26 -15.03 16.16 -12.74
N PRO A 27 -16.04 15.84 -13.57
CA PRO A 27 -16.20 14.48 -14.08
C PRO A 27 -14.92 13.98 -14.74
N GLY A 28 -14.41 12.83 -14.28
CA GLY A 28 -13.18 12.22 -14.79
C GLY A 28 -11.88 12.82 -14.23
N GLU A 29 -11.93 13.75 -13.28
CA GLU A 29 -10.75 14.23 -12.54
C GLU A 29 -10.11 13.08 -11.74
N THR A 30 -8.79 12.93 -11.83
CA THR A 30 -8.05 11.94 -11.04
C THR A 30 -7.94 12.40 -9.59
N LEU A 31 -8.60 11.68 -8.68
CA LEU A 31 -8.60 11.97 -7.24
C LEU A 31 -7.47 11.25 -6.50
N LEU A 32 -7.08 10.06 -6.98
CA LEU A 32 -5.98 9.27 -6.43
C LEU A 32 -5.14 8.71 -7.56
N LYS A 33 -3.82 8.88 -7.46
CA LYS A 33 -2.85 8.24 -8.35
C LYS A 33 -1.85 7.47 -7.49
N VAL A 34 -1.70 6.19 -7.76
CA VAL A 34 -0.79 5.29 -7.07
C VAL A 34 0.14 4.66 -8.09
N THR A 35 1.43 4.65 -7.77
CA THR A 35 2.46 4.04 -8.61
C THR A 35 3.33 3.11 -7.77
N GLY A 36 3.65 1.93 -8.29
CA GLY A 36 4.55 0.97 -7.69
C GLY A 36 4.06 0.40 -6.36
N LEU A 37 2.75 0.25 -6.17
CA LEU A 37 2.20 -0.25 -4.91
C LEU A 37 2.69 -1.67 -4.66
N GLN A 38 3.35 -1.87 -3.52
CA GLN A 38 3.87 -3.15 -3.06
C GLN A 38 3.39 -3.43 -1.65
N LYS A 39 2.96 -4.66 -1.39
CA LYS A 39 2.62 -5.15 -0.04
C LYS A 39 3.09 -6.58 0.12
N HIS A 40 4.16 -6.76 0.88
CA HIS A 40 4.70 -8.08 1.19
C HIS A 40 4.52 -8.37 2.68
N PHE A 41 3.92 -9.50 3.02
CA PHE A 41 3.71 -9.93 4.40
C PHE A 41 4.74 -10.99 4.78
N PRO A 42 5.56 -10.77 5.82
CA PRO A 42 6.61 -11.72 6.20
C PRO A 42 6.02 -13.01 6.78
N ILE A 43 6.56 -14.15 6.36
CA ILE A 43 6.26 -15.46 6.95
C ILE A 43 7.34 -15.78 7.98
N LYS A 44 6.94 -15.90 9.25
CA LYS A 44 7.83 -16.29 10.35
C LYS A 44 7.66 -17.78 10.68
N LYS A 45 8.76 -18.49 11.00
CA LYS A 45 8.75 -19.92 11.34
C LYS A 45 9.58 -20.22 12.59
N GLY A 46 9.22 -21.32 13.26
CA GLY A 46 9.95 -21.88 14.42
C GLY A 46 9.69 -21.16 15.75
N LEU A 47 10.26 -21.71 16.83
CA LEU A 47 10.14 -21.19 18.20
C LEU A 47 10.75 -19.79 18.37
N LEU A 48 11.74 -19.45 17.53
CA LEU A 48 12.42 -18.15 17.51
C LEU A 48 11.85 -17.17 16.47
N GLN A 49 10.74 -17.51 15.79
CA GLN A 49 10.02 -16.64 14.85
C GLN A 49 10.91 -16.00 13.76
N ARG A 50 11.88 -16.75 13.22
CA ARG A 50 12.78 -16.25 12.17
C ARG A 50 12.00 -16.12 10.85
N GLN A 51 12.29 -15.06 10.10
CA GLN A 51 11.68 -14.86 8.79
C GLN A 51 12.18 -15.92 7.81
N ALA A 52 11.25 -16.65 7.21
CA ALA A 52 11.53 -17.72 6.25
C ALA A 52 11.11 -17.35 4.81
N GLY A 53 10.42 -16.22 4.64
CA GLY A 53 9.95 -15.73 3.33
C GLY A 53 8.96 -14.58 3.48
N ALA A 54 8.26 -14.25 2.40
CA ALA A 54 7.15 -13.29 2.40
C ALA A 54 6.08 -13.68 1.37
N VAL A 55 4.80 -13.49 1.72
CA VAL A 55 3.69 -13.53 0.77
C VAL A 55 3.61 -12.17 0.09
N ARG A 56 3.68 -12.14 -1.23
CA ARG A 56 3.47 -10.91 -2.01
C ARG A 56 1.97 -10.71 -2.23
N ALA A 57 1.35 -9.80 -1.48
CA ALA A 57 -0.07 -9.50 -1.62
C ALA A 57 -0.36 -8.57 -2.80
N VAL A 58 0.50 -7.57 -3.02
CA VAL A 58 0.56 -6.82 -4.28
C VAL A 58 2.03 -6.54 -4.61
N ASP A 59 2.38 -6.54 -5.89
CA ASP A 59 3.75 -6.39 -6.36
C ASP A 59 3.81 -5.42 -7.56
N GLY A 60 4.09 -4.16 -7.27
CA GLY A 60 4.42 -3.13 -8.27
C GLY A 60 3.25 -2.69 -9.15
N ILE A 61 2.06 -2.50 -8.57
CA ILE A 61 0.88 -2.09 -9.36
C ILE A 61 0.70 -0.57 -9.41
N ASP A 62 0.27 -0.10 -10.58
CA ASP A 62 -0.07 1.30 -10.85
C ASP A 62 -1.58 1.40 -11.09
N PHE A 63 -2.24 2.38 -10.46
CA PHE A 63 -3.66 2.67 -10.73
C PHE A 63 -4.04 4.10 -10.38
N GLU A 64 -5.18 4.53 -10.92
CA GLU A 64 -5.80 5.81 -10.62
C GLU A 64 -7.26 5.57 -10.22
N VAL A 65 -7.80 6.44 -9.36
CA VAL A 65 -9.24 6.51 -9.07
C VAL A 65 -9.72 7.90 -9.43
N ARG A 66 -10.69 7.98 -10.35
CA ARG A 66 -11.27 9.24 -10.80
C ARG A 66 -12.56 9.56 -10.05
N ALA A 67 -12.98 10.81 -10.16
CA ALA A 67 -14.26 11.27 -9.63
C ALA A 67 -15.41 10.41 -10.21
N GLY A 68 -16.19 9.79 -9.31
CA GLY A 68 -17.29 8.89 -9.67
C GLY A 68 -16.90 7.41 -9.81
N GLU A 69 -15.62 7.06 -9.71
CA GLU A 69 -15.15 5.67 -9.73
C GLU A 69 -15.04 5.11 -8.31
N THR A 70 -15.33 3.82 -8.16
CA THR A 70 -15.08 3.06 -6.92
C THR A 70 -14.08 1.95 -7.22
N LEU A 71 -13.02 1.86 -6.41
CA LEU A 71 -12.05 0.77 -6.48
C LEU A 71 -12.24 -0.17 -5.28
N GLY A 72 -12.46 -1.44 -5.57
CA GLY A 72 -12.57 -2.51 -4.56
C GLY A 72 -11.46 -3.54 -4.73
N VAL A 73 -10.88 -3.99 -3.63
CA VAL A 73 -9.91 -5.10 -3.61
C VAL A 73 -10.65 -6.36 -3.18
N VAL A 74 -10.54 -7.43 -3.98
CA VAL A 74 -11.16 -8.73 -3.70
C VAL A 74 -10.09 -9.81 -3.70
N GLY A 75 -10.11 -10.67 -2.68
CA GLY A 75 -9.11 -11.71 -2.45
C GLY A 75 -9.27 -12.37 -1.09
#